data_AF-A0A1G2ZZM8-F1
#
_entry.id   AF-A0A1G2ZZM8-F1
#
_cell.length_a   1.000
_cell.length_b   1.000
_cell.length_c   1.000
_cell.angle_alpha   90.00
_cell.angle_beta   90.00
_cell.angle_gamma   90.00
#
_symmetry.space_group_name_H-M   'P 1'
#
loop_
_entity.id
_entity.type
_entity.pdbx_description
1 polymer ?
#
loop_
_entity_poly.entity_id
_entity_poly.type
_entity_poly.pdbx_seq_one_letter_code
_entity_poly.pdbx_strand_id
1 'polypeptide(L)'
;MKKVSRERLVALFGRRLRQLRKERGYSQERLALESGCDVSYIGLMERGVKAASLRIVERLSSALDLPPLELFIFGDVRQGIETDALREKFALLARNPAAQNMLSVALDTVSHYAKRGKD
;
A
#
# COMPACT_ATOMS: atom_id res chain seq x y z
N MET A 1 7.62 19.58 7.79
CA MET A 1 7.19 18.17 7.72
C MET A 1 6.50 17.79 9.02
N LYS A 2 5.32 17.13 9.00
CA LYS A 2 4.75 16.53 10.22
C LYS A 2 5.68 15.39 10.67
N LYS A 3 6.00 15.31 11.97
CA LYS A 3 6.87 14.27 12.54
C LYS A 3 6.15 12.92 12.47
N VAL A 4 6.72 11.95 11.77
CA VAL A 4 6.20 10.56 11.75
C VAL A 4 6.76 9.85 12.98
N SER A 5 5.90 9.26 13.80
CA SER A 5 6.36 8.46 14.94
C SER A 5 7.04 7.16 14.46
N ARG A 6 8.00 6.66 15.23
CA ARG A 6 8.71 5.42 14.90
C ARG A 6 7.73 4.26 14.75
N GLU A 7 6.74 4.18 15.64
CA GLU A 7 5.71 3.14 15.66
C GLU A 7 4.89 3.17 14.37
N ARG A 8 4.53 4.37 13.90
CA ARG A 8 3.80 4.54 12.63
C ARG A 8 4.65 4.10 11.44
N LEU A 9 5.94 4.43 11.44
CA LEU A 9 6.86 4.04 10.36
C LEU A 9 7.03 2.51 10.28
N VAL A 10 7.20 1.86 11.43
CA VAL A 10 7.33 0.39 11.51
C VAL A 10 6.04 -0.29 11.05
N ALA A 11 4.87 0.22 11.44
CA ALA A 11 3.59 -0.31 10.97
C ALA A 11 3.39 -0.12 9.45
N LEU A 12 3.81 1.01 8.88
CA LEU A 12 3.75 1.25 7.44
C LEU A 12 4.67 0.30 6.67
N PHE A 13 5.90 0.13 7.14
CA PHE A 13 6.86 -0.81 6.58
C PHE A 13 6.31 -2.24 6.60
N GLY A 14 5.80 -2.70 7.74
CA GLY A 14 5.22 -4.04 7.87
C GLY A 14 4.07 -4.30 6.90
N ARG A 15 3.17 -3.33 6.74
CA ARG A 15 2.07 -3.42 5.77
C ARG A 15 2.57 -3.48 4.33
N ARG A 16 3.54 -2.63 3.97
CA ARG A 16 4.13 -2.63 2.61
C ARG A 16 4.85 -3.94 2.31
N LEU A 17 5.60 -4.48 3.26
CA LEU A 17 6.26 -5.78 3.14
C LEU A 17 5.25 -6.90 2.87
N ARG A 18 4.17 -6.95 3.67
CA ARG A 18 3.10 -7.94 3.50
C ARG A 18 2.41 -7.83 2.14
N GLN A 19 2.19 -6.60 1.67
CA GLN A 19 1.60 -6.34 0.36
C GLN A 19 2.50 -6.90 -0.75
N LEU A 20 3.77 -6.48 -0.79
CA LEU A 20 4.73 -6.91 -1.82
C LEU A 20 4.92 -8.43 -1.83
N ARG A 21 4.99 -9.04 -0.63
CA ARG A 21 5.05 -10.50 -0.51
C ARG A 21 3.86 -11.19 -1.17
N LYS A 22 2.66 -10.69 -0.93
CA LYS A 22 1.43 -11.24 -1.51
C LYS A 22 1.35 -11.02 -3.02
N GLU A 23 1.78 -9.87 -3.51
CA GLU A 23 1.86 -9.58 -4.95
C GLU A 23 2.81 -10.55 -5.67
N ARG A 24 3.91 -10.93 -5.02
CA ARG A 24 4.82 -12.00 -5.47
C ARG A 24 4.27 -13.43 -5.30
N GLY A 25 3.10 -13.60 -4.66
CA GLY A 25 2.50 -14.92 -4.40
C GLY A 25 3.22 -15.73 -3.32
N TYR A 26 4.01 -15.10 -2.46
CA TYR A 26 4.82 -15.80 -1.46
C TYR A 26 4.06 -16.02 -0.15
N SER A 27 4.23 -17.19 0.48
CA SER A 27 3.89 -17.38 1.90
C SER A 27 4.95 -16.70 2.80
N GLN A 28 4.68 -16.59 4.11
CA GLN A 28 5.68 -16.05 5.04
C GLN A 28 6.90 -16.98 5.11
N GLU A 29 6.68 -18.29 5.08
CA GLU A 29 7.71 -19.33 5.03
C GLU A 29 8.56 -19.19 3.78
N ARG A 30 7.95 -18.94 2.62
CA ARG A 30 8.68 -18.73 1.38
C ARG A 30 9.54 -17.47 1.45
N LEU A 31 8.99 -16.33 1.87
CA LEU A 31 9.79 -15.11 2.00
C LEU A 31 10.92 -15.26 3.02
N ALA A 32 10.66 -15.95 4.13
CA ALA A 32 11.65 -16.28 5.13
C ALA A 32 12.81 -17.09 4.54
N LEU A 33 12.51 -18.15 3.79
CA LEU A 33 13.50 -18.97 3.10
C LEU A 33 14.33 -18.14 2.11
N GLU A 34 13.68 -17.42 1.19
CA GLU A 34 14.35 -16.64 0.14
C GLU A 34 15.21 -15.50 0.72
N SER A 35 14.75 -14.87 1.80
CA SER A 35 15.52 -13.82 2.49
C SER A 35 16.51 -14.37 3.52
N GLY A 36 16.45 -15.67 3.84
CA GLY A 36 17.15 -16.32 4.96
C GLY A 36 16.77 -15.79 6.36
N CYS A 37 15.60 -15.18 6.51
CA CYS A 37 15.09 -14.70 7.80
C CYS A 37 14.28 -15.80 8.50
N ASP A 38 14.08 -15.67 9.82
CA ASP A 38 13.11 -16.52 10.51
C ASP A 38 11.67 -16.19 10.11
N VAL A 39 10.84 -17.21 9.91
CA VAL A 39 9.40 -17.07 9.58
C VAL A 39 8.69 -16.22 10.63
N SER A 40 8.99 -16.45 11.91
CA SER A 40 8.44 -15.68 13.03
C SER A 40 8.83 -14.20 12.95
N TYR A 41 10.05 -13.91 12.51
CA TYR A 41 10.55 -12.54 12.35
C TYR A 41 9.89 -11.83 11.16
N ILE A 42 9.67 -12.52 10.03
CA ILE A 42 8.82 -12.02 8.95
C ILE A 42 7.44 -11.65 9.48
N GLY A 43 6.80 -12.54 10.22
CA GLY A 43 5.48 -12.29 10.81
C GLY A 43 5.46 -11.10 11.78
N LEU A 44 6.49 -10.93 12.62
CA LEU A 44 6.63 -9.79 13.53
C LEU A 44 6.84 -8.47 12.77
N MET A 45 7.61 -8.47 11.69
CA MET A 45 7.82 -7.30 10.84
C MET A 45 6.51 -6.91 10.13
N GLU A 46 5.80 -7.87 9.55
CA GLU A 46 4.54 -7.59 8.84
C GLU A 46 3.44 -7.02 9.73
N ARG A 47 3.43 -7.40 11.02
CA ARG A 47 2.52 -6.83 12.02
C ARG A 47 3.00 -5.49 12.60
N GLY A 48 4.18 -5.03 12.22
CA GLY A 48 4.78 -3.80 12.74
C GLY A 48 5.28 -3.89 14.18
N VAL A 49 5.53 -5.11 14.68
CA VAL A 49 6.03 -5.34 16.06
C VAL A 49 7.55 -5.22 16.11
N LYS A 50 8.24 -5.58 15.03
CA LYS A 50 9.70 -5.45 14.91
C LYS A 50 10.07 -4.60 13.71
N ALA A 51 11.01 -3.69 13.92
CA ALA A 51 11.63 -2.94 12.85
C ALA A 51 12.64 -3.82 12.11
N ALA A 52 12.75 -3.64 10.79
CA ALA A 52 13.82 -4.21 9.98
C ALA A 52 15.09 -3.36 10.13
N SER A 53 16.25 -4.01 10.28
CA SER A 53 17.54 -3.35 10.08
C SER A 53 17.82 -3.17 8.59
N LEU A 54 18.78 -2.32 8.22
CA LEU A 54 19.16 -2.12 6.81
C LEU A 54 19.60 -3.42 6.13
N ARG A 55 20.33 -4.29 6.85
CA ARG A 55 20.70 -5.62 6.36
C ARG A 55 19.48 -6.49 6.05
N ILE A 56 18.41 -6.38 6.84
CA ILE A 56 17.16 -7.10 6.57
C ILE A 56 16.43 -6.50 5.37
N VAL A 57 16.42 -5.17 5.24
CA VAL A 57 15.86 -4.49 4.06
C VAL A 57 16.54 -4.96 2.76
N GLU A 58 17.87 -5.03 2.73
CA GLU A 58 18.65 -5.56 1.60
C GLU A 58 18.26 -7.00 1.25
N ARG A 59 18.15 -7.87 2.26
CA ARG A 59 17.77 -9.27 2.06
C ARG A 59 16.34 -9.43 1.57
N LEU A 60 15.41 -8.65 2.11
CA LEU A 60 13.99 -8.69 1.71
C LEU A 60 13.79 -8.15 0.29
N SER A 61 14.47 -7.06 -0.05
CA SER A 61 14.42 -6.48 -1.40
C SER A 61 15.02 -7.42 -2.44
N SER A 62 16.12 -8.10 -2.11
CA SER A 62 16.71 -9.14 -2.97
C SER A 62 15.78 -10.36 -3.12
N ALA A 63 15.20 -10.86 -2.02
CA ALA A 63 14.29 -12.01 -2.03
C ALA A 63 12.97 -11.74 -2.78
N LEU A 64 12.52 -10.49 -2.75
CA LEU A 64 11.37 -10.02 -3.51
C LEU A 64 11.75 -9.46 -4.88
N ASP A 65 13.04 -9.51 -5.26
CA ASP A 65 13.59 -9.05 -6.54
C ASP A 65 13.06 -7.66 -6.96
N LEU A 66 13.26 -6.69 -6.06
CA LEU A 66 12.81 -5.31 -6.23
C LEU A 66 13.79 -4.33 -5.56
N PRO A 67 13.85 -3.06 -6.01
CA PRO A 67 14.71 -2.06 -5.37
C PRO A 67 14.33 -1.84 -3.89
N PRO A 68 15.29 -1.59 -2.97
CA PRO A 68 14.98 -1.33 -1.56
C PRO A 68 13.96 -0.21 -1.31
N LEU A 69 13.93 0.79 -2.20
CA LEU A 69 12.98 1.91 -2.13
C LEU A 69 11.51 1.43 -2.12
N GLU A 70 11.19 0.36 -2.86
CA GLU A 70 9.83 -0.17 -2.95
C GLU A 70 9.25 -0.60 -1.60
N LEU A 71 10.12 -1.02 -0.67
CA LEU A 71 9.72 -1.37 0.70
C LEU A 71 9.27 -0.15 1.52
N PHE A 72 9.57 1.07 1.06
CA PHE A 72 9.26 2.34 1.71
C PHE A 72 8.24 3.21 0.95
N ILE A 73 7.78 2.78 -0.23
CA ILE A 73 6.69 3.43 -0.94
C ILE A 73 5.37 3.07 -0.25
N PHE A 74 5.06 3.81 0.81
CA PHE A 74 3.81 3.69 1.51
C PHE A 74 2.76 4.45 0.69
N GLY A 75 1.93 3.71 -0.07
CA GLY A 75 0.78 4.29 -0.76
C GLY A 75 0.02 5.25 0.16
N ASP A 76 -0.48 6.36 -0.41
CA ASP A 76 -0.88 7.56 0.33
C ASP A 76 -1.61 7.20 1.64
N VAL A 77 -1.01 7.60 2.77
CA VAL A 77 -1.37 7.17 4.14
C VAL A 77 -2.68 7.82 4.62
N ARG A 78 -3.61 8.04 3.69
CA ARG A 78 -4.97 8.52 3.89
C ARG A 78 -6.02 7.42 3.77
N GLN A 79 -5.62 6.21 3.38
CA GLN A 79 -6.57 5.11 3.20
C GLN A 79 -6.83 4.36 4.51
N GLY A 80 -7.95 4.70 5.13
CA GLY A 80 -8.48 4.03 6.32
C GLY A 80 -9.53 4.85 7.06
N ILE A 81 -9.57 6.18 6.85
CA ILE A 81 -10.62 7.06 7.38
C ILE A 81 -11.27 7.86 6.25
N GLU A 82 -10.51 8.22 5.21
CA GLU A 82 -11.05 8.99 4.08
C GLU A 82 -11.89 8.12 3.14
N THR A 83 -11.60 6.83 2.94
CA THR A 83 -12.36 6.03 1.95
C THR A 83 -13.82 5.82 2.32
N ASP A 84 -14.15 5.63 3.59
CA ASP A 84 -15.53 5.40 4.01
C ASP A 84 -16.30 6.72 4.11
N ALA A 85 -15.68 7.77 4.66
CA ALA A 85 -16.26 9.11 4.70
C ALA A 85 -16.41 9.73 3.29
N LEU A 86 -15.46 9.46 2.39
CA LEU A 86 -15.50 9.90 1.00
C LEU A 86 -16.50 9.08 0.20
N ARG A 87 -16.59 7.75 0.41
CA ARG A 87 -17.67 6.92 -0.15
C ARG A 87 -19.04 7.38 0.32
N GLU A 88 -19.19 7.71 1.60
CA GLU A 88 -20.46 8.19 2.17
C GLU A 88 -20.82 9.56 1.59
N LYS A 89 -19.86 10.51 1.53
CA LYS A 89 -20.04 11.79 0.83
C LYS A 89 -20.36 11.62 -0.65
N PHE A 90 -19.70 10.69 -1.35
CA PHE A 90 -20.01 10.38 -2.75
C PHE A 90 -21.38 9.71 -2.89
N ALA A 91 -21.80 8.87 -1.95
CA ALA A 91 -23.13 8.26 -1.94
C ALA A 91 -24.23 9.30 -1.69
N LEU A 92 -23.97 10.29 -0.83
CA LEU A 92 -24.83 11.46 -0.63
C LEU A 92 -24.93 12.31 -1.91
N LEU A 93 -23.81 12.57 -2.59
CA LEU A 93 -23.79 13.31 -3.86
C LEU A 93 -24.47 12.52 -4.99
N ALA A 94 -24.28 11.21 -5.05
CA ALA A 94 -24.92 10.34 -6.05
C ALA A 94 -26.44 10.27 -5.89
N ARG A 95 -27.02 10.66 -4.74
CA ARG A 95 -28.47 10.79 -4.54
C ARG A 95 -29.02 12.15 -4.95
N ASN A 96 -28.17 13.09 -5.35
CA ASN A 96 -28.57 14.41 -5.83
C ASN A 96 -28.61 14.42 -7.38
N PRO A 97 -29.78 14.60 -8.01
CA PRO A 97 -29.92 14.60 -9.47
C PRO A 97 -29.03 15.63 -10.19
N ALA A 98 -28.76 16.79 -9.56
CA ALA A 98 -27.88 17.81 -10.13
C ALA A 98 -26.41 17.40 -10.10
N ALA A 99 -25.98 16.65 -9.08
CA ALA A 99 -24.61 16.16 -8.95
C ALA A 99 -24.36 14.92 -9.83
N GLN A 100 -25.38 14.13 -10.16
CA GLN A 100 -25.25 12.96 -11.05
C GLN A 100 -24.78 13.36 -12.46
N ASN A 101 -25.32 14.45 -13.02
CA ASN A 101 -24.90 14.95 -14.33
C ASN A 101 -23.42 15.37 -14.32
N MET A 102 -22.97 16.04 -13.26
CA MET A 102 -21.58 16.45 -13.11
C MET A 102 -20.65 15.24 -12.91
N LEU A 103 -21.10 14.23 -12.17
CA LEU A 103 -20.35 13.00 -11.94
C LEU A 103 -20.20 12.17 -13.22
N SER A 104 -21.24 12.09 -14.05
CA SER A 104 -21.15 11.40 -15.35
C SER A 104 -20.11 12.09 -16.24
N VAL A 105 -20.16 13.42 -16.35
CA VAL A 105 -19.19 14.19 -17.13
C VAL A 105 -17.76 14.00 -16.60
N ALA A 106 -17.57 14.02 -15.27
CA ALA A 106 -16.26 13.79 -14.68
C ALA A 106 -15.74 12.37 -14.95
N LEU A 107 -16.59 11.34 -14.83
CA LEU A 107 -16.23 9.94 -15.09
C LEU A 107 -15.91 9.69 -16.56
N ASP A 108 -16.66 10.28 -17.48
CA ASP A 108 -16.38 10.22 -18.91
C ASP A 108 -15.05 10.88 -19.24
N THR A 109 -14.77 12.04 -18.61
CA THR A 109 -13.52 12.77 -18.76
C THR A 109 -12.34 11.95 -18.24
N VAL A 110 -12.41 11.42 -17.02
CA VAL A 110 -11.35 10.60 -16.42
C VAL A 110 -11.13 9.31 -17.23
N SER A 111 -12.21 8.65 -17.68
CA SER A 111 -12.12 7.45 -18.51
C SER A 111 -11.49 7.73 -19.87
N HIS A 112 -11.78 8.89 -20.46
CA HIS A 112 -11.16 9.35 -21.69
C HIS A 112 -9.65 9.59 -21.52
N TYR A 113 -9.22 10.22 -20.42
CA TYR A 113 -7.79 10.39 -20.13
C TYR A 113 -7.08 9.08 -19.78
N ALA A 114 -7.72 8.18 -19.03
CA ALA A 114 -7.15 6.88 -18.67
C ALA A 114 -6.94 5.96 -19.89
N LYS A 115 -7.76 6.10 -20.94
CA LYS A 115 -7.60 5.34 -22.20
C LYS A 115 -6.49 5.88 -23.11
N ARG A 116 -6.13 7.16 -22.98
CA ARG A 116 -5.09 7.82 -23.80
C ARG A 116 -3.66 7.65 -23.28
N GLY A 117 -3.47 7.14 -22.05
CA GLY A 117 -2.13 6.89 -21.48
C GLY A 117 -1.58 5.48 -21.75
N LYS A 118 -2.08 4.78 -22.79
CA LYS A 118 -1.66 3.41 -23.15
C LYS A 118 -0.97 3.29 -24.52
N ASP A 119 -0.77 4.42 -25.20
CA ASP A 119 0.09 4.55 -26.38
C ASP A 119 1.36 5.32 -26.00
#